data_AF-A0A0T9QQH2-F1
#
_entry.id   AF-A0A0T9QQH2-F1
#
_cell.length_a   1.000
_cell.length_b   1.000
_cell.length_c   1.000
_cell.angle_alpha   90.00
_cell.angle_beta   90.00
_cell.angle_gamma   90.00
#
_symmetry.space_group_name_H-M   'P 1'
#
loop_
_entity.id
_entity.type
_entity.pdbx_description
1 polymer ?
#
loop_
_entity_poly.entity_id
_entity_poly.type
_entity_poly.pdbx_seq_one_letter_code
_entity_poly.pdbx_strand_id
1 'polypeptide(L)'
;MSTNQFYELYRQLAALRTDADNSHSVIAELTLLCRETIRASSPEECLRTADNCLHEISQSAPLFALALSSWLTDKECIGLAKALAHEASVCHLQAANPQAYDLSSIDESRAILAASRLFALHVSPAISLGWALSLATAYPASTTALNAAGALLQHHMEEYPWTTQQLLASPESPFSSLELAHTALAQLEQQQNHLKALPVLRELTMTPEMRLMYASLKRSENREIQRHSEEHSIFGQFVTKQYFKYANKTAVEFSVGDDVKETSLEMTPFQIDVELPLTWRTDPLSGELTRNMLWKGELE
;
A
#
# COMPACT_ATOMS: atom_id res chain seq x y z
N MET A 1 28.17 9.14 16.50
CA MET A 1 28.96 9.18 15.24
C MET A 1 28.27 8.44 14.08
N SER A 2 27.22 7.65 14.31
CA SER A 2 26.45 6.93 13.27
C SER A 2 25.60 7.83 12.35
N THR A 3 25.13 8.99 12.82
CA THR A 3 24.25 9.89 12.05
C THR A 3 24.89 10.42 10.76
N ASN A 4 26.22 10.59 10.73
CA ASN A 4 26.93 11.01 9.53
C ASN A 4 26.97 9.90 8.47
N GLN A 5 27.05 8.63 8.87
CA GLN A 5 27.10 7.49 7.94
C GLN A 5 25.74 7.26 7.26
N PHE A 6 24.63 7.37 8.01
CA PHE A 6 23.28 7.31 7.40
C PHE A 6 23.05 8.44 6.39
N TYR A 7 23.58 9.63 6.65
CA TYR A 7 23.45 10.75 5.74
C TYR A 7 24.30 10.58 4.45
N GLU A 8 25.47 9.96 4.56
CA GLU A 8 26.28 9.58 3.39
C GLU A 8 25.58 8.52 2.54
N LEU A 9 25.02 7.48 3.17
CA LEU A 9 24.24 6.45 2.47
C LEU A 9 22.99 7.03 1.80
N TYR A 10 22.29 7.95 2.46
CA TYR A 10 21.17 8.70 1.86
C TYR A 10 21.61 9.41 0.56
N ARG A 11 22.75 10.13 0.58
CA ARG A 11 23.26 10.82 -0.62
C ARG A 11 23.60 9.84 -1.75
N GLN A 12 24.17 8.69 -1.41
CA GLN A 12 24.47 7.65 -2.39
C GLN A 12 23.19 7.07 -3.00
N LEU A 13 22.19 6.73 -2.18
CA LEU A 13 20.89 6.23 -2.64
C LEU A 13 20.16 7.23 -3.55
N ALA A 14 20.21 8.51 -3.21
CA ALA A 14 19.64 9.58 -4.05
C ALA A 14 20.34 9.66 -5.43
N ALA A 15 21.66 9.47 -5.48
CA ALA A 15 22.43 9.45 -6.73
C ALA A 15 22.17 8.18 -7.57
N LEU A 16 21.92 7.05 -6.91
CA LEU A 16 21.62 5.76 -7.56
C LEU A 16 20.26 5.72 -8.28
N ARG A 17 19.39 6.73 -8.09
CA ARG A 17 18.19 6.89 -8.94
C ARG A 17 18.54 7.03 -10.42
N THR A 18 19.75 7.51 -10.74
CA THR A 18 20.20 7.77 -12.10
C THR A 18 21.23 6.76 -12.64
N ASP A 19 21.87 5.96 -11.78
CA ASP A 19 22.93 5.03 -12.15
C ASP A 19 22.88 3.79 -11.23
N ALA A 20 22.69 2.60 -11.80
CA ALA A 20 22.34 1.40 -11.04
C ALA A 20 23.55 0.56 -10.58
N ASP A 21 24.76 0.89 -11.05
CA ASP A 21 25.93 0.00 -11.02
C ASP A 21 26.48 -0.31 -9.61
N ASN A 22 26.04 0.40 -8.56
CA ASN A 22 26.47 0.16 -7.17
C ASN A 22 25.32 -0.15 -6.18
N SER A 23 24.10 -0.32 -6.67
CA SER A 23 22.88 -0.50 -5.86
C SER A 23 22.98 -1.59 -4.78
N HIS A 24 23.50 -2.77 -5.13
CA HIS A 24 23.67 -3.88 -4.19
C HIS A 24 24.61 -3.55 -3.02
N SER A 25 25.72 -2.86 -3.30
CA SER A 25 26.72 -2.53 -2.27
C SER A 25 26.18 -1.54 -1.24
N VAL A 26 25.47 -0.52 -1.70
CA VAL A 26 24.89 0.53 -0.83
C VAL A 26 23.77 -0.03 0.03
N ILE A 27 22.92 -0.92 -0.53
CA ILE A 27 21.88 -1.61 0.25
C ILE A 27 22.52 -2.53 1.31
N ALA A 28 23.60 -3.24 0.97
CA ALA A 28 24.32 -4.09 1.93
C ALA A 28 24.96 -3.27 3.07
N GLU A 29 25.56 -2.13 2.75
CA GLU A 29 26.16 -1.21 3.74
C GLU A 29 25.09 -0.63 4.67
N LEU A 30 23.95 -0.18 4.12
CA LEU A 30 22.80 0.26 4.91
C LEU A 30 22.29 -0.86 5.83
N THR A 31 22.20 -2.09 5.32
CA THR A 31 21.74 -3.24 6.10
C THR A 31 22.65 -3.48 7.30
N LEU A 32 23.97 -3.44 7.07
CA LEU A 32 24.97 -3.65 8.11
C LEU A 32 24.90 -2.53 9.17
N LEU A 33 24.87 -1.27 8.73
CA LEU A 33 24.78 -0.11 9.63
C LEU A 33 23.51 -0.15 10.48
N CYS A 34 22.38 -0.56 9.89
CA CYS A 34 21.13 -0.76 10.63
C CYS A 34 21.28 -1.86 11.69
N ARG A 35 21.88 -3.00 11.37
CA ARG A 35 22.10 -4.08 12.34
C ARG A 35 23.00 -3.65 13.49
N GLU A 36 24.07 -2.93 13.20
CA GLU A 36 24.97 -2.38 14.22
C GLU A 36 24.24 -1.39 15.13
N THR A 37 23.43 -0.51 14.54
CA THR A 37 22.66 0.49 15.30
C THR A 37 21.61 -0.19 16.19
N ILE A 38 20.90 -1.21 15.67
CA ILE A 38 19.93 -2.00 16.46
C ILE A 38 20.62 -2.69 17.65
N ARG A 39 21.82 -3.25 17.44
CA ARG A 39 22.59 -3.90 18.51
C ARG A 39 23.12 -2.91 19.55
N ALA A 40 23.50 -1.70 19.12
CA ALA A 40 24.07 -0.68 20.00
C ALA A 40 23.02 0.16 20.76
N SER A 41 21.83 0.31 20.19
CA SER A 41 20.78 1.21 20.69
C SER A 41 19.42 0.51 20.74
N SER A 42 18.50 0.85 19.82
CA SER A 42 17.20 0.21 19.68
C SER A 42 16.73 0.15 18.22
N PRO A 43 15.76 -0.72 17.90
CA PRO A 43 15.10 -0.74 16.59
C PRO A 43 14.45 0.59 16.20
N GLU A 44 13.80 1.27 17.14
CA GLU A 44 13.10 2.52 16.87
C GLU A 44 14.07 3.65 16.51
N GLU A 45 15.22 3.71 17.18
CA GLU A 45 16.25 4.70 16.87
C GLU A 45 16.85 4.45 15.48
N CYS A 46 17.12 3.19 15.15
CA CYS A 46 17.60 2.80 13.82
C CYS A 46 16.62 3.21 12.71
N LEU A 47 15.32 2.92 12.89
CA LEU A 47 14.30 3.27 11.90
C LEU A 47 14.20 4.79 11.72
N ARG A 48 14.24 5.55 12.81
CA ARG A 48 14.22 7.02 12.76
C ARG A 48 15.44 7.59 12.02
N THR A 49 16.63 7.01 12.21
CA THR A 49 17.84 7.48 11.51
C THR A 49 17.90 7.03 10.05
N ALA A 50 17.31 5.88 9.73
CA ALA A 50 17.26 5.33 8.37
C ALA A 50 16.11 5.88 7.53
N ASP A 51 15.18 6.66 8.11
CA ASP A 51 13.95 7.15 7.49
C ASP A 51 14.16 7.75 6.10
N ASN A 52 15.11 8.68 5.96
CA ASN A 52 15.46 9.29 4.67
C ASN A 52 15.98 8.25 3.66
N CYS A 53 16.74 7.24 4.11
CA CYS A 53 17.21 6.17 3.23
C CYS A 53 16.05 5.28 2.77
N LEU A 54 15.12 4.95 3.67
CA LEU A 54 13.93 4.16 3.35
C LEU A 54 13.03 4.90 2.36
N HIS A 55 12.88 6.22 2.52
CA HIS A 55 12.18 7.07 1.57
C HIS A 55 12.84 7.04 0.18
N GLU A 56 14.17 7.20 0.09
CA GLU A 56 14.85 7.11 -1.21
C GLU A 56 14.69 5.75 -1.89
N ILE A 57 14.74 4.66 -1.12
CA ILE A 57 14.54 3.31 -1.63
C ILE A 57 13.09 3.11 -2.09
N SER A 58 12.09 3.62 -1.35
CA SER A 58 10.67 3.45 -1.69
C SER A 58 10.27 4.15 -2.99
N GLN A 59 10.98 5.21 -3.36
CA GLN A 59 10.78 5.97 -4.60
C GLN A 59 11.43 5.33 -5.83
N SER A 60 12.23 4.27 -5.66
CA SER A 60 12.98 3.64 -6.74
C SER A 60 12.65 2.15 -6.84
N ALA A 61 11.89 1.77 -7.87
CA ALA A 61 11.51 0.38 -8.13
C ALA A 61 12.70 -0.63 -8.08
N PRO A 62 13.88 -0.37 -8.71
CA PRO A 62 15.00 -1.31 -8.63
C PRO A 62 15.57 -1.42 -7.21
N LEU A 63 15.76 -0.29 -6.51
CA LEU A 63 16.27 -0.31 -5.14
C LEU A 63 15.29 -1.00 -4.18
N PHE A 64 13.99 -0.77 -4.37
CA PHE A 64 12.93 -1.39 -3.61
C PHE A 64 12.92 -2.92 -3.79
N ALA A 65 13.01 -3.40 -5.03
CA ALA A 65 13.05 -4.84 -5.33
C ALA A 65 14.28 -5.52 -4.72
N LEU A 66 15.45 -4.88 -4.83
CA LEU A 66 16.69 -5.36 -4.22
C LEU A 66 16.62 -5.40 -2.68
N ALA A 67 16.17 -4.31 -2.06
CA ALA A 67 16.08 -4.20 -0.61
C ALA A 67 15.07 -5.22 -0.05
N LEU A 68 13.85 -5.26 -0.56
CA LEU A 68 12.82 -6.14 -0.01
C LEU A 68 13.09 -7.63 -0.24
N SER A 69 13.62 -8.01 -1.40
CA SER A 69 13.95 -9.41 -1.65
C SER A 69 14.96 -9.93 -0.61
N SER A 70 15.92 -9.10 -0.20
CA SER A 70 16.87 -9.43 0.86
C SER A 70 16.27 -9.32 2.27
N TRP A 71 15.60 -8.23 2.59
CA TRP A 71 15.15 -7.93 3.96
C TRP A 71 13.91 -8.70 4.38
N LEU A 72 12.99 -8.98 3.45
CA LEU A 72 11.83 -9.82 3.78
C LEU A 72 12.22 -11.25 4.00
N THR A 73 13.32 -11.75 3.40
CA THR A 73 13.75 -13.14 3.54
C THR A 73 14.71 -13.36 4.71
N ASP A 74 15.38 -12.31 5.19
CA ASP A 74 16.23 -12.34 6.37
C ASP A 74 15.48 -11.96 7.66
N LYS A 75 15.50 -12.85 8.65
CA LYS A 75 14.82 -12.66 9.95
C LYS A 75 15.34 -11.44 10.72
N GLU A 76 16.62 -11.10 10.59
CA GLU A 76 17.22 -9.95 11.28
C GLU A 76 16.75 -8.61 10.69
N CYS A 77 16.28 -8.62 9.44
CA CYS A 77 15.91 -7.41 8.70
C CYS A 77 14.39 -7.21 8.54
N ILE A 78 13.55 -8.09 9.10
CA ILE A 78 12.08 -8.00 8.96
C ILE A 78 11.55 -6.63 9.41
N GLY A 79 12.11 -6.04 10.47
CA GLY A 79 11.71 -4.70 10.93
C GLY A 79 11.94 -3.61 9.88
N LEU A 80 13.11 -3.63 9.21
CA LEU A 80 13.45 -2.73 8.12
C LEU A 80 12.54 -2.97 6.90
N ALA A 81 12.29 -4.24 6.56
CA ALA A 81 11.41 -4.60 5.46
C ALA A 81 9.98 -4.07 5.67
N LYS A 82 9.43 -4.23 6.89
CA LYS A 82 8.10 -3.71 7.24
C LYS A 82 8.04 -2.19 7.16
N ALA A 83 9.07 -1.50 7.62
CA ALA A 83 9.15 -0.04 7.53
C ALA A 83 9.23 0.44 6.07
N LEU A 84 10.06 -0.19 5.24
CA LEU A 84 10.15 0.12 3.82
C LEU A 84 8.84 -0.16 3.08
N ALA A 85 8.20 -1.30 3.38
CA ALA A 85 6.93 -1.69 2.80
C ALA A 85 5.80 -0.72 3.19
N HIS A 86 5.82 -0.21 4.43
CA HIS A 86 4.89 0.81 4.89
C HIS A 86 5.10 2.14 4.13
N GLU A 87 6.33 2.63 4.07
CA GLU A 87 6.67 3.87 3.35
C GLU A 87 6.25 3.80 1.88
N ALA A 88 6.58 2.71 1.19
CA ALA A 88 6.16 2.51 -0.19
C ALA A 88 4.63 2.43 -0.33
N SER A 89 3.94 1.80 0.62
CA SER A 89 2.47 1.69 0.60
C SER A 89 1.81 3.07 0.72
N VAL A 90 2.34 3.97 1.54
CA VAL A 90 1.85 5.35 1.65
C VAL A 90 2.00 6.08 0.31
N CYS A 91 3.14 5.93 -0.36
CA CYS A 91 3.37 6.57 -1.67
C CYS A 91 2.48 6.02 -2.78
N HIS A 92 2.11 4.74 -2.72
CA HIS A 92 1.36 4.04 -3.77
C HIS A 92 -0.09 3.77 -3.40
N LEU A 93 -0.63 4.42 -2.36
CA LEU A 93 -1.96 4.15 -1.84
C LEU A 93 -3.07 4.47 -2.86
N GLN A 94 -2.83 5.44 -3.75
CA GLN A 94 -3.73 5.83 -4.84
C GLN A 94 -3.11 5.61 -6.23
N ALA A 95 -2.14 4.70 -6.34
CA ALA A 95 -1.50 4.42 -7.62
C ALA A 95 -2.54 3.93 -8.65
N ALA A 96 -2.50 4.51 -9.85
CA ALA A 96 -3.40 4.13 -10.95
C ALA A 96 -2.97 2.83 -11.65
N ASN A 97 -1.68 2.48 -11.54
CA ASN A 97 -1.06 1.35 -12.22
C ASN A 97 -0.37 0.43 -11.21
N PRO A 98 -0.34 -0.89 -11.47
CA PRO A 98 0.51 -1.80 -10.72
C PRO A 98 1.99 -1.46 -10.96
N GLN A 99 2.81 -1.58 -9.90
CA GLN A 99 4.23 -1.27 -9.98
C GLN A 99 5.02 -2.41 -10.63
N ALA A 100 5.83 -2.09 -11.64
CA ALA A 100 6.70 -3.08 -12.28
C ALA A 100 8.06 -3.16 -11.57
N TYR A 101 8.50 -4.38 -11.31
CA TYR A 101 9.80 -4.64 -10.70
C TYR A 101 10.63 -5.55 -11.60
N ASP A 102 11.91 -5.22 -11.77
CA ASP A 102 12.86 -6.14 -12.40
C ASP A 102 13.37 -7.13 -11.36
N LEU A 103 12.92 -8.38 -11.48
CA LEU A 103 13.30 -9.47 -10.57
C LEU A 103 14.35 -10.40 -11.21
N SER A 104 14.83 -10.12 -12.42
CA SER A 104 15.70 -11.03 -13.18
C SER A 104 17.04 -11.33 -12.49
N SER A 105 17.55 -10.41 -11.67
CA SER A 105 18.79 -10.55 -10.90
C SER A 105 18.60 -11.21 -9.53
N ILE A 106 17.36 -11.49 -9.13
CA ILE A 106 17.01 -12.04 -7.83
C ILE A 106 16.86 -13.57 -7.96
N ASP A 107 17.18 -14.30 -6.90
CA ASP A 107 16.91 -15.74 -6.85
C ASP A 107 15.39 -15.99 -6.85
N GLU A 108 14.92 -16.93 -7.67
CA GLU A 108 13.49 -17.22 -7.84
C GLU A 108 12.79 -17.54 -6.50
N SER A 109 13.41 -18.38 -5.67
CA SER A 109 12.82 -18.79 -4.39
C SER A 109 12.66 -17.60 -3.43
N ARG A 110 13.64 -16.68 -3.46
CA ARG A 110 13.62 -15.43 -2.69
C ARG A 110 12.56 -14.47 -3.20
N ALA A 111 12.42 -14.34 -4.53
CA ALA A 111 11.43 -13.48 -5.16
C ALA A 111 10.00 -13.94 -4.84
N ILE A 112 9.74 -15.25 -4.89
CA ILE A 112 8.45 -15.85 -4.52
C ILE A 112 8.15 -15.62 -3.04
N LEU A 113 9.10 -15.92 -2.14
CA LEU A 113 8.90 -15.72 -0.70
C LEU A 113 8.67 -14.26 -0.33
N ALA A 114 9.38 -13.33 -0.98
CA ALA A 114 9.16 -11.90 -0.81
C ALA A 114 7.75 -11.49 -1.25
N ALA A 115 7.27 -12.02 -2.39
CA ALA A 115 5.91 -11.81 -2.86
C ALA A 115 4.89 -12.27 -1.81
N SER A 116 4.97 -13.53 -1.35
CA SER A 116 4.03 -14.06 -0.34
C SER A 116 4.03 -13.21 0.94
N ARG A 117 5.20 -12.76 1.40
CA ARG A 117 5.30 -11.89 2.58
C ARG A 117 4.74 -10.49 2.35
N LEU A 118 4.85 -9.92 1.15
CA LEU A 118 4.21 -8.64 0.82
C LEU A 118 2.69 -8.72 0.92
N PHE A 119 2.10 -9.81 0.41
CA PHE A 119 0.68 -10.06 0.56
C PHE A 119 0.27 -10.24 2.02
N ALA A 120 1.06 -10.98 2.80
CA ALA A 120 0.82 -11.14 4.25
C ALA A 120 0.90 -9.80 5.03
N LEU A 121 1.69 -8.84 4.55
CA LEU A 121 1.79 -7.50 5.16
C LEU A 121 0.67 -6.55 4.73
N HIS A 122 -0.21 -6.95 3.80
CA HIS A 122 -1.24 -6.09 3.22
C HIS A 122 -0.66 -4.73 2.76
N VAL A 123 0.46 -4.77 2.03
CA VAL A 123 1.01 -3.58 1.37
C VAL A 123 0.01 -3.01 0.37
N SER A 124 0.25 -1.78 -0.11
CA SER A 124 -0.61 -1.17 -1.14
C SER A 124 -0.88 -2.16 -2.29
N PRO A 125 -2.14 -2.33 -2.72
CA PRO A 125 -2.50 -3.23 -3.82
C PRO A 125 -1.64 -3.08 -5.08
N ALA A 126 -1.21 -1.85 -5.40
CA ALA A 126 -0.34 -1.60 -6.55
C ALA A 126 1.04 -2.27 -6.43
N ILE A 127 1.56 -2.41 -5.20
CA ILE A 127 2.86 -3.02 -4.90
C ILE A 127 2.74 -4.54 -4.90
N SER A 128 1.79 -5.10 -4.16
CA SER A 128 1.61 -6.56 -4.05
C SER A 128 1.23 -7.17 -5.41
N LEU A 129 0.25 -6.60 -6.10
CA LEU A 129 -0.14 -7.03 -7.45
C LEU A 129 1.02 -6.87 -8.43
N GLY A 130 1.71 -5.72 -8.37
CA GLY A 130 2.87 -5.43 -9.19
C GLY A 130 3.99 -6.46 -9.07
N TRP A 131 4.31 -6.86 -7.83
CA TRP A 131 5.30 -7.90 -7.57
C TRP A 131 4.85 -9.27 -8.06
N ALA A 132 3.59 -9.66 -7.84
CA ALA A 132 3.06 -10.94 -8.32
C ALA A 132 3.14 -11.07 -9.84
N LEU A 133 2.75 -10.03 -10.58
CA LEU A 133 2.84 -10.03 -12.05
C LEU A 133 4.30 -9.95 -12.54
N SER A 134 5.17 -9.26 -11.79
CA SER A 134 6.61 -9.20 -12.07
C SER A 134 7.29 -10.57 -12.00
N LEU A 135 6.80 -11.50 -11.16
CA LEU A 135 7.28 -12.89 -11.14
C LEU A 135 7.05 -13.60 -12.47
N ALA A 136 5.86 -13.43 -13.06
CA ALA A 136 5.51 -14.05 -14.33
C ALA A 136 6.32 -13.46 -15.50
N THR A 137 6.65 -12.16 -15.44
CA THR A 137 7.49 -11.52 -16.47
C THR A 137 8.98 -11.87 -16.32
N ALA A 138 9.49 -11.98 -15.09
CA ALA A 138 10.91 -12.25 -14.85
C ALA A 138 11.28 -13.73 -15.04
N TYR A 139 10.36 -14.66 -14.73
CA TYR A 139 10.60 -16.11 -14.81
C TYR A 139 9.55 -16.83 -15.68
N PRO A 140 9.42 -16.48 -16.98
CA PRO A 140 8.35 -17.01 -17.84
C PRO A 140 8.48 -18.52 -18.12
N ALA A 141 9.67 -19.10 -17.96
CA ALA A 141 9.90 -20.53 -18.16
C ALA A 141 9.70 -21.37 -16.88
N SER A 142 9.56 -20.73 -15.71
CA SER A 142 9.45 -21.43 -14.44
C SER A 142 7.99 -21.70 -14.09
N THR A 143 7.63 -22.98 -14.00
CA THR A 143 6.29 -23.40 -13.58
C THR A 143 6.00 -23.01 -12.13
N THR A 144 7.01 -23.03 -11.25
CA THR A 144 6.87 -22.64 -9.85
C THR A 144 6.56 -21.15 -9.71
N ALA A 145 7.28 -20.29 -10.44
CA ALA A 145 7.02 -18.86 -10.44
C ALA A 145 5.66 -18.50 -11.05
N LEU A 146 5.27 -19.15 -12.15
CA LEU A 146 3.96 -18.94 -12.78
C LEU A 146 2.80 -19.39 -11.89
N ASN A 147 2.92 -20.55 -11.24
CA ASN A 147 1.91 -21.03 -10.29
C ASN A 147 1.80 -20.09 -9.08
N ALA A 148 2.93 -19.62 -8.55
CA ALA A 148 2.94 -18.66 -7.45
C ALA A 148 2.30 -17.32 -7.85
N ALA A 149 2.63 -16.79 -9.02
CA ALA A 149 2.02 -15.58 -9.56
C ALA A 149 0.49 -15.74 -9.73
N GLY A 150 0.04 -16.88 -10.25
CA GLY A 150 -1.38 -17.20 -10.39
C GLY A 150 -2.11 -17.30 -9.05
N ALA A 151 -1.55 -18.00 -8.07
CA ALA A 151 -2.13 -18.12 -6.73
C ALA A 151 -2.23 -16.77 -6.03
N LEU A 152 -1.17 -15.95 -6.08
CA LEU A 152 -1.15 -14.62 -5.49
C LEU A 152 -2.12 -13.66 -6.20
N LEU A 153 -2.24 -13.73 -7.53
CA LEU A 153 -3.21 -12.95 -8.31
C LEU A 153 -4.64 -13.32 -7.93
N GLN A 154 -4.94 -14.62 -7.82
CA GLN A 154 -6.25 -15.10 -7.38
C GLN A 154 -6.58 -14.62 -5.96
N HIS A 155 -5.63 -14.71 -5.03
CA HIS A 155 -5.79 -14.17 -3.68
C HIS A 155 -6.03 -12.65 -3.70
N HIS A 156 -5.34 -11.91 -4.57
CA HIS A 156 -5.54 -10.47 -4.73
C HIS A 156 -6.97 -10.14 -5.22
N MET A 157 -7.48 -10.91 -6.18
CA MET A 157 -8.85 -10.77 -6.70
C MET A 157 -9.90 -11.05 -5.63
N GLU A 158 -9.63 -11.99 -4.74
CA GLU A 158 -10.53 -12.36 -3.64
C GLU A 158 -10.52 -11.32 -2.50
N GLU A 159 -9.38 -10.71 -2.20
CA GLU A 159 -9.27 -9.72 -1.13
C GLU A 159 -9.62 -8.29 -1.57
N TYR A 160 -9.26 -7.92 -2.80
CA TYR A 160 -9.39 -6.56 -3.35
C TYR A 160 -9.99 -6.54 -4.76
N PRO A 161 -11.18 -7.11 -5.01
CA PRO A 161 -11.72 -7.27 -6.36
C PRO A 161 -11.83 -5.94 -7.12
N TRP A 162 -12.26 -4.86 -6.45
CA TRP A 162 -12.44 -3.56 -7.10
C TRP A 162 -11.10 -2.93 -7.49
N THR A 163 -10.16 -2.88 -6.55
CA THR A 163 -8.84 -2.29 -6.76
C THR A 163 -8.04 -3.10 -7.78
N THR A 164 -8.14 -4.43 -7.74
CA THR A 164 -7.51 -5.30 -8.75
C THR A 164 -8.03 -4.99 -10.15
N GLN A 165 -9.35 -4.90 -10.31
CA GLN A 165 -9.97 -4.57 -11.59
C GLN A 165 -9.47 -3.21 -12.10
N GLN A 166 -9.47 -2.19 -11.23
CA GLN A 166 -9.02 -0.85 -11.58
C GLN A 166 -7.55 -0.81 -12.03
N LEU A 167 -6.66 -1.48 -11.29
CA LEU A 167 -5.23 -1.53 -11.61
C LEU A 167 -4.96 -2.28 -12.92
N LEU A 168 -5.66 -3.41 -13.15
CA LEU A 168 -5.48 -4.21 -14.37
C LEU A 168 -6.11 -3.55 -15.60
N ALA A 169 -7.22 -2.85 -15.45
CA ALA A 169 -7.92 -2.17 -16.54
C ALA A 169 -7.22 -0.87 -17.00
N SER A 170 -6.19 -0.42 -16.28
CA SER A 170 -5.52 0.83 -16.60
C SER A 170 -4.79 0.75 -17.95
N PRO A 171 -4.98 1.74 -18.86
CA PRO A 171 -4.39 1.70 -20.20
C PRO A 171 -2.86 1.78 -20.20
N GLU A 172 -2.27 2.34 -19.14
CA GLU A 172 -0.82 2.49 -18.98
C GLU A 172 -0.21 1.35 -18.14
N SER A 173 -0.95 0.26 -17.93
CA SER A 173 -0.47 -0.87 -17.14
C SER A 173 0.75 -1.52 -17.80
N PRO A 174 1.88 -1.68 -17.07
CA PRO A 174 3.08 -2.32 -17.60
C PRO A 174 2.90 -3.81 -17.88
N PHE A 175 1.83 -4.42 -17.36
CA PHE A 175 1.50 -5.84 -17.54
C PHE A 175 0.38 -6.07 -18.57
N SER A 176 0.05 -5.06 -19.37
CA SER A 176 -0.99 -5.11 -20.41
C SER A 176 -0.73 -6.12 -21.52
N SER A 177 0.45 -6.73 -21.61
CA SER A 177 0.75 -7.82 -22.55
C SER A 177 0.72 -9.21 -21.92
N LEU A 178 0.59 -9.32 -20.59
CA LEU A 178 0.69 -10.58 -19.87
C LEU A 178 -0.65 -11.33 -19.92
N GLU A 179 -0.65 -12.59 -20.35
CA GLU A 179 -1.89 -13.38 -20.47
C GLU A 179 -2.61 -13.54 -19.12
N LEU A 180 -1.87 -13.79 -18.03
CA LEU A 180 -2.43 -13.90 -16.67
C LEU A 180 -3.22 -12.65 -16.25
N ALA A 181 -2.71 -11.46 -16.59
CA ALA A 181 -3.39 -10.20 -16.28
C ALA A 181 -4.70 -10.06 -17.07
N HIS A 182 -4.71 -10.42 -18.35
CA HIS A 182 -5.92 -10.39 -19.17
C HIS A 182 -6.99 -11.37 -18.70
N THR A 183 -6.60 -12.60 -18.36
CA THR A 183 -7.54 -13.62 -17.89
C THR A 183 -8.17 -13.21 -16.57
N ALA A 184 -7.38 -12.66 -15.65
CA ALA A 184 -7.86 -12.15 -14.37
C ALA A 184 -8.81 -10.95 -14.56
N LEU A 185 -8.47 -10.00 -15.44
CA LEU A 185 -9.33 -8.86 -15.75
C LEU A 185 -10.68 -9.32 -16.31
N ALA A 186 -10.67 -10.23 -17.30
CA ALA A 186 -11.88 -10.75 -17.90
C ALA A 186 -12.78 -11.48 -16.88
N GLN A 187 -12.18 -12.23 -15.95
CA GLN A 187 -12.90 -12.88 -14.86
C GLN A 187 -13.54 -11.87 -13.91
N LEU A 188 -12.82 -10.82 -13.50
CA LEU A 188 -13.37 -9.74 -12.65
C LEU A 188 -14.51 -9.00 -13.36
N GLU A 189 -14.36 -8.68 -14.64
CA GLU A 189 -15.42 -8.05 -15.44
C GLU A 189 -16.66 -8.94 -15.54
N GLN A 190 -16.47 -10.24 -15.76
CA GLN A 190 -17.56 -11.22 -15.80
C GLN A 190 -18.29 -11.29 -14.44
N GLN A 191 -17.55 -11.36 -13.34
CA GLN A 191 -18.12 -11.36 -11.99
C GLN A 191 -18.91 -10.08 -11.72
N GLN A 192 -18.35 -8.93 -12.09
CA GLN A 192 -19.01 -7.63 -11.91
C GLN A 192 -20.28 -7.51 -12.77
N ASN A 193 -20.24 -8.01 -14.00
CA ASN A 193 -21.42 -8.06 -14.88
C ASN A 193 -22.49 -9.00 -14.32
N HIS A 194 -22.09 -10.14 -13.75
CA HIS A 194 -23.01 -11.05 -13.07
C HIS A 194 -23.69 -10.38 -11.87
N LEU A 195 -22.93 -9.67 -11.03
CA LEU A 195 -23.46 -8.92 -9.89
C LEU A 195 -24.45 -7.83 -10.33
N LYS A 196 -24.14 -7.09 -11.41
CA LYS A 196 -25.04 -6.08 -11.99
C LYS A 196 -26.32 -6.68 -12.57
N ALA A 197 -26.28 -7.93 -13.02
CA ALA A 197 -27.42 -8.64 -13.58
C ALA A 197 -28.35 -9.25 -12.50
N LEU A 198 -27.95 -9.26 -11.22
CA LEU A 198 -28.80 -9.76 -10.14
C LEU A 198 -30.09 -8.96 -10.01
N PRO A 199 -31.23 -9.62 -9.73
CA PRO A 199 -32.51 -8.93 -9.61
C PRO A 199 -32.50 -7.98 -8.41
N VAL A 200 -32.89 -6.72 -8.64
CA VAL A 200 -33.03 -5.73 -7.57
C VAL A 200 -34.30 -6.03 -6.77
N LEU A 201 -34.14 -6.67 -5.60
CA LEU A 201 -35.24 -6.93 -4.69
C LEU A 201 -35.59 -5.66 -3.91
N ARG A 202 -36.81 -5.15 -4.09
CA ARG A 202 -37.29 -3.95 -3.38
C ARG A 202 -37.24 -4.09 -1.86
N GLU A 203 -37.39 -5.32 -1.35
CA GLU A 203 -37.34 -5.64 0.07
C GLU A 203 -35.95 -5.37 0.70
N LEU A 204 -34.89 -5.46 -0.09
CA LEU A 204 -33.52 -5.17 0.36
C LEU A 204 -33.13 -3.69 0.18
N THR A 205 -34.00 -2.87 -0.44
CA THR A 205 -33.73 -1.45 -0.61
C THR A 205 -34.00 -0.70 0.69
N MET A 206 -33.02 0.08 1.17
CA MET A 206 -33.22 0.89 2.37
C MET A 206 -34.28 1.97 2.11
N THR A 207 -35.36 1.94 2.89
CA THR A 207 -36.37 3.00 2.89
C THR A 207 -35.73 4.34 3.26
N PRO A 208 -36.33 5.49 2.89
CA PRO A 208 -35.79 6.81 3.27
C PRO A 208 -35.56 6.96 4.78
N GLU A 209 -36.45 6.42 5.60
CA GLU A 209 -36.33 6.42 7.07
C GLU A 209 -35.14 5.58 7.55
N MET A 210 -34.98 4.37 7.02
CA MET A 210 -33.83 3.51 7.31
C MET A 210 -32.52 4.17 6.87
N ARG A 211 -32.50 4.88 5.74
CA ARG A 211 -31.31 5.64 5.29
C ARG A 211 -30.94 6.76 6.25
N LEU A 212 -31.92 7.49 6.77
CA LEU A 212 -31.68 8.53 7.78
C LEU A 212 -31.15 7.92 9.08
N MET A 213 -31.75 6.82 9.53
CA MET A 213 -31.31 6.10 10.73
C MET A 213 -29.89 5.55 10.56
N TYR A 214 -29.61 4.90 9.42
CA TYR A 214 -28.27 4.40 9.08
C TYR A 214 -27.23 5.52 9.03
N ALA A 215 -27.54 6.64 8.38
CA ALA A 215 -26.65 7.80 8.36
C ALA A 215 -26.40 8.38 9.76
N SER A 216 -27.42 8.37 10.64
CA SER A 216 -27.25 8.76 12.04
C SER A 216 -26.34 7.79 12.80
N LEU A 217 -26.56 6.48 12.64
CA LEU A 217 -25.75 5.43 13.27
C LEU A 217 -24.30 5.46 12.79
N LYS A 218 -24.07 5.65 11.48
CA LYS A 218 -22.72 5.81 10.94
C LYS A 218 -22.02 7.06 11.48
N ARG A 219 -22.75 8.16 11.67
CA ARG A 219 -22.20 9.36 12.31
C ARG A 219 -21.86 9.13 13.79
N SER A 220 -22.67 8.38 14.53
CA SER A 220 -22.34 8.05 15.93
C SER A 220 -21.14 7.11 16.02
N GLU A 221 -21.10 6.07 15.20
CA GLU A 221 -19.97 5.14 15.10
C GLU A 221 -18.67 5.89 14.77
N ASN A 222 -18.67 6.76 13.76
CA ASN A 222 -17.49 7.57 13.43
C ASN A 222 -17.05 8.48 14.59
N ARG A 223 -18.00 9.06 15.33
CA ARG A 223 -17.68 9.86 16.53
C ARG A 223 -17.05 9.00 17.63
N GLU A 224 -17.53 7.77 17.82
CA GLU A 224 -16.96 6.83 18.80
C GLU A 224 -15.56 6.36 18.40
N ILE A 225 -15.36 5.97 17.14
CA ILE A 225 -14.05 5.61 16.59
C ILE A 225 -13.07 6.76 16.80
N GLN A 226 -13.50 7.98 16.46
CA GLN A 226 -12.66 9.15 16.64
C GLN A 226 -12.37 9.37 18.12
N ARG A 227 -13.38 9.39 18.99
CA ARG A 227 -13.19 9.54 20.44
C ARG A 227 -12.21 8.49 21.00
N HIS A 228 -12.33 7.23 20.61
CA HIS A 228 -11.46 6.16 21.06
C HIS A 228 -10.02 6.34 20.56
N SER A 229 -9.85 6.71 19.28
CA SER A 229 -8.56 7.09 18.70
C SER A 229 -7.94 8.28 19.44
N GLU A 230 -8.74 9.27 19.81
CA GLU A 230 -8.31 10.45 20.54
C GLU A 230 -7.90 10.12 21.99
N GLU A 231 -8.62 9.24 22.68
CA GLU A 231 -8.28 8.75 24.02
C GLU A 231 -6.90 8.04 24.05
N HIS A 232 -6.57 7.33 22.97
CA HIS A 232 -5.32 6.58 22.85
C HIS A 232 -4.19 7.41 22.20
N SER A 233 -4.49 8.61 21.71
CA SER A 233 -3.51 9.48 21.07
C SER A 233 -2.72 10.28 22.11
N ILE A 234 -1.40 10.04 22.18
CA ILE A 234 -0.46 10.81 23.02
C ILE A 234 -0.56 12.32 22.70
N PHE A 235 -0.73 12.69 21.42
CA PHE A 235 -0.91 14.09 21.01
C PHE A 235 -2.23 14.70 21.49
N GLY A 236 -3.28 13.89 21.65
CA GLY A 236 -4.56 14.33 22.19
C GLY A 236 -4.50 14.77 23.66
N GLN A 237 -3.49 14.32 24.41
CA GLN A 237 -3.31 14.64 25.83
C GLN A 237 -2.53 15.94 26.06
N PHE A 238 -1.72 16.39 25.09
CA PHE A 238 -0.84 17.56 25.23
C PHE A 238 -1.24 18.75 24.35
N VAL A 239 -2.12 18.56 23.35
CA VAL A 239 -2.54 19.61 22.41
C VAL A 239 -4.01 19.96 22.60
N THR A 240 -4.31 21.25 22.81
CA THR A 240 -5.69 21.73 22.80
C THR A 240 -6.24 21.68 21.38
N LYS A 241 -7.16 20.75 21.12
CA LYS A 241 -7.77 20.62 19.80
C LYS A 241 -8.72 21.76 19.52
N GLN A 242 -8.41 22.53 18.48
CA GLN A 242 -9.35 23.47 17.88
C GLN A 242 -10.05 22.76 16.73
N TYR A 243 -11.33 22.43 16.92
CA TYR A 243 -12.16 21.88 15.86
C TYR A 243 -12.62 23.01 14.95
N PHE A 244 -11.90 23.25 13.88
CA PHE A 244 -12.35 24.12 12.81
C PHE A 244 -13.47 23.40 12.04
N LYS A 245 -14.71 23.90 12.16
CA LYS A 245 -15.77 23.53 11.22
C LYS A 245 -15.36 24.08 9.86
N TYR A 246 -14.83 23.24 8.99
CA TYR A 246 -14.71 23.58 7.59
C TYR A 246 -16.12 23.68 7.01
N ALA A 247 -16.54 24.89 6.69
CA ALA A 247 -17.69 25.10 5.85
C ALA A 247 -17.31 24.63 4.43
N ASN A 248 -18.18 23.85 3.77
CA ASN A 248 -17.99 23.47 2.37
C ASN A 248 -17.95 24.69 1.42
N LYS A 249 -18.29 25.88 1.93
CA LYS A 249 -18.25 27.17 1.25
C LYS A 249 -17.61 28.20 2.17
N THR A 250 -16.49 28.77 1.76
CA THR A 250 -15.89 29.94 2.43
C THR A 250 -16.28 31.17 1.61
N ALA A 251 -16.97 32.13 2.24
CA ALA A 251 -17.19 33.43 1.63
C ALA A 251 -15.90 34.25 1.79
N VAL A 252 -15.36 34.71 0.67
CA VAL A 252 -14.18 35.58 0.63
C VAL A 252 -14.64 36.93 0.09
N GLU A 253 -14.49 37.96 0.92
CA GLU A 253 -14.66 39.34 0.50
C GLU A 253 -13.33 39.86 -0.03
N PHE A 254 -13.35 40.43 -1.23
CA PHE A 254 -12.21 41.18 -1.76
C PHE A 254 -12.66 42.56 -2.21
N SER A 255 -11.87 43.56 -1.81
CA SER A 255 -12.05 44.94 -2.25
C SER A 255 -11.48 45.11 -3.65
N VAL A 256 -12.32 45.56 -4.58
CA VAL A 256 -11.89 45.96 -5.93
C VAL A 256 -12.19 47.44 -6.07
N GLY A 257 -11.22 48.29 -5.73
CA GLY A 257 -11.43 49.74 -5.62
C GLY A 257 -12.20 50.10 -4.36
N ASP A 258 -13.24 50.93 -4.48
CA ASP A 258 -14.14 51.34 -3.38
C ASP A 258 -15.30 50.35 -3.12
N ASP A 259 -15.46 49.32 -3.95
CA ASP A 259 -16.51 48.31 -3.80
C ASP A 259 -15.97 47.01 -3.17
N VAL A 260 -16.69 46.50 -2.17
CA VAL A 260 -16.46 45.18 -1.57
C VAL A 260 -17.32 44.16 -2.32
N LYS A 261 -16.69 43.12 -2.90
CA LYS A 261 -17.40 41.99 -3.51
C LYS A 261 -17.16 40.72 -2.73
N GLU A 262 -18.23 40.04 -2.37
CA GLU A 262 -18.22 38.73 -1.72
C GLU A 262 -18.33 37.64 -2.80
N THR A 263 -17.44 36.66 -2.78
CA THR A 263 -17.58 35.43 -3.59
C THR A 263 -17.39 34.20 -2.72
N SER A 264 -18.22 33.19 -2.93
CA SER A 264 -18.09 31.91 -2.22
C SER A 264 -17.13 31.00 -2.96
N LEU A 265 -16.05 30.58 -2.31
CA LEU A 265 -15.18 29.52 -2.80
C LEU A 265 -15.70 28.18 -2.27
N GLU A 266 -16.05 27.26 -3.17
CA GLU A 266 -16.38 25.89 -2.77
C GLU A 266 -15.08 25.16 -2.42
N MET A 267 -14.99 24.67 -1.19
CA MET A 267 -13.88 23.84 -0.75
C MET A 267 -14.04 22.46 -1.39
N THR A 268 -13.07 22.01 -2.19
CA THR A 268 -13.05 20.64 -2.71
C THR A 268 -12.76 19.67 -1.55
N PRO A 269 -13.68 18.75 -1.20
CA PRO A 269 -13.37 17.73 -0.22
C PRO A 269 -12.28 16.81 -0.78
N PHE A 270 -11.16 16.69 -0.07
CA PHE A 270 -10.17 15.66 -0.35
C PHE A 270 -10.58 14.39 0.41
N GLN A 271 -11.12 13.42 -0.30
CA GLN A 271 -11.49 12.10 0.24
C GLN A 271 -10.58 11.06 -0.39
N ILE A 272 -10.01 10.20 0.45
CA ILE A 272 -9.24 9.03 0.03
C ILE A 272 -10.12 7.81 0.31
N ASP A 273 -10.51 7.10 -0.74
CA ASP A 273 -11.20 5.83 -0.62
C ASP A 273 -10.20 4.69 -0.83
N VAL A 274 -10.14 3.77 0.13
CA VAL A 274 -9.29 2.58 0.07
C VAL A 274 -10.15 1.35 0.30
N GLU A 275 -9.98 0.35 -0.56
CA GLU A 275 -10.56 -0.96 -0.34
C GLU A 275 -9.79 -1.69 0.76
N LEU A 276 -10.52 -2.17 1.77
CA LEU A 276 -9.94 -3.03 2.79
C LEU A 276 -10.09 -4.49 2.35
N PRO A 277 -9.18 -5.39 2.79
CA PRO A 277 -9.29 -6.82 2.52
C PRO A 277 -10.68 -7.33 2.89
N LEU A 278 -11.31 -8.08 1.98
CA LEU A 278 -12.65 -8.61 2.20
C LEU A 278 -12.70 -9.54 3.41
N THR A 279 -11.68 -10.37 3.63
CA THR A 279 -11.65 -11.30 4.77
C THR A 279 -11.65 -10.57 6.12
N TRP A 280 -11.10 -9.36 6.21
CA TRP A 280 -11.16 -8.58 7.45
C TRP A 280 -12.58 -8.21 7.87
N ARG A 281 -13.51 -8.13 6.90
CA ARG A 281 -14.91 -7.80 7.13
C ARG A 281 -15.80 -9.03 7.28
N THR A 282 -15.52 -10.09 6.53
CA THR A 282 -16.41 -11.26 6.43
C THR A 282 -15.98 -12.41 7.35
N ASP A 283 -14.68 -12.72 7.39
CA ASP A 283 -14.12 -13.84 8.18
C ASP A 283 -12.67 -13.54 8.60
N PRO A 284 -12.48 -12.82 9.73
CA PRO A 284 -11.16 -12.40 10.17
C PRO A 284 -10.27 -13.56 10.64
N LEU A 285 -10.85 -14.68 11.07
CA LEU A 285 -10.09 -15.86 11.52
C LEU A 285 -9.43 -16.54 10.33
N SER A 286 -10.18 -16.77 9.26
CA SER A 286 -9.62 -17.31 8.02
C SER A 286 -8.59 -16.36 7.43
N GLY A 287 -8.84 -15.04 7.47
CA GLY A 287 -7.86 -14.03 7.05
C GLY A 287 -6.53 -14.14 7.81
N GLU A 288 -6.57 -14.32 9.13
CA GLU A 288 -5.34 -14.49 9.93
C GLU A 288 -4.59 -15.79 9.59
N LEU A 289 -5.31 -16.90 9.36
CA LEU A 289 -4.71 -18.17 8.95
C LEU A 289 -4.02 -18.04 7.59
N THR A 290 -4.70 -17.47 6.59
CA THR A 290 -4.13 -17.22 5.25
C THR A 290 -2.90 -16.34 5.34
N ARG A 291 -2.94 -15.27 6.14
CA ARG A 291 -1.78 -14.40 6.39
C ARG A 291 -0.59 -15.17 6.95
N ASN A 292 -0.82 -16.09 7.88
CA ASN A 292 0.24 -16.90 8.48
C ASN A 292 0.85 -17.89 7.47
N MET A 293 0.04 -18.47 6.58
CA MET A 293 0.52 -19.33 5.48
C MET A 293 1.37 -18.53 4.48
N LEU A 294 0.86 -17.38 4.02
CA LEU A 294 1.58 -16.46 3.14
C LEU A 294 2.92 -15.99 3.75
N TRP A 295 2.97 -15.74 5.06
CA TRP A 295 4.21 -15.36 5.74
C TRP A 295 5.28 -16.46 5.71
N LYS A 296 4.86 -17.73 5.76
CA LYS A 296 5.75 -18.90 5.60
C LYS A 296 6.15 -19.15 4.14
N GLY A 297 5.41 -18.59 3.19
CA GLY A 297 5.59 -18.86 1.75
C GLY A 297 4.78 -20.07 1.26
N GLU A 298 3.78 -20.51 2.03
CA GLU A 298 2.86 -21.58 1.64
C GLU A 298 1.76 -20.96 0.76
N LEU A 299 1.69 -21.37 -0.51
CA LEU A 299 0.76 -20.86 -1.54
C LEU A 299 -0.26 -21.93 -2.00
N GLU A 300 -0.42 -23.00 -1.20
CA GLU A 300 -1.31 -24.14 -1.45
C GLU A 300 -2.66 -23.99 -0.74
#